data_AF-A0A3B4DN06-F1
#
_entry.id   AF-A0A3B4DN06-F1
#
_cell.length_a   1.000
_cell.length_b   1.000
_cell.length_c   1.000
_cell.angle_alpha   90.00
_cell.angle_beta   90.00
_cell.angle_gamma   90.00
#
_symmetry.space_group_name_H-M   'P 1'
#
loop_
_entity.id
_entity.type
_entity.pdbx_description
1 polymer ?
#
loop_
_entity_poly.entity_id
_entity_poly.type
_entity_poly.pdbx_seq_one_letter_code
_entity_poly.pdbx_strand_id
1 'polypeptide(L)'
;MIPTKISWVQFGRFKSSRSATMLSTVGRQLRNHPALIPLFIFIGGGCTMSLTYLARLGLRNPDVCWDKTNNPEPWNKLGPNDQYKFFAVNMDYSKLKKDRPDF
;
A
#
# COMPACT_ATOMS: atom_id res chain seq x y z
N MET A 1 61.13 -24.55 -28.31
CA MET A 1 59.89 -25.34 -28.43
C MET A 1 58.99 -24.97 -27.25
N ILE A 2 57.93 -24.22 -27.50
CA ILE A 2 57.06 -23.56 -26.51
C ILE A 2 55.85 -24.46 -26.25
N PRO A 3 55.45 -24.75 -24.99
CA PRO A 3 54.20 -25.46 -24.75
C PRO A 3 53.01 -24.49 -24.81
N THR A 4 52.24 -24.60 -25.90
CA THR A 4 50.94 -23.97 -26.11
C THR A 4 49.83 -24.81 -25.45
N LYS A 5 49.47 -24.54 -24.19
CA LYS A 5 48.15 -24.94 -23.65
C LYS A 5 47.55 -23.87 -22.76
N ILE A 6 46.95 -22.88 -23.42
CA ILE A 6 45.94 -22.01 -22.85
C ILE A 6 44.75 -22.89 -22.47
N SER A 7 44.50 -23.04 -21.17
CA SER A 7 43.32 -23.72 -20.63
C SER A 7 42.11 -22.79 -20.76
N TRP A 8 41.24 -23.08 -21.74
CA TRP A 8 39.95 -22.39 -21.91
C TRP A 8 38.81 -22.98 -21.07
N VAL A 9 39.10 -23.77 -20.02
CA VAL A 9 38.07 -24.47 -19.22
C VAL A 9 37.78 -23.75 -17.90
N GLN A 10 37.56 -22.44 -17.93
CA GLN A 10 36.92 -21.69 -16.83
C GLN A 10 35.70 -20.87 -17.28
N PHE A 11 35.34 -20.91 -18.56
CA PHE A 11 34.14 -20.24 -19.05
C PHE A 11 32.91 -21.14 -18.82
N GLY A 12 32.04 -20.76 -17.88
CA GLY A 12 30.70 -21.33 -17.80
C GLY A 12 30.41 -22.24 -16.60
N ARG A 13 30.55 -21.71 -15.37
CA ARG A 13 29.63 -22.07 -14.29
C ARG A 13 29.07 -20.80 -13.68
N PHE A 14 28.23 -20.11 -14.47
CA PHE A 14 27.21 -19.23 -13.91
C PHE A 14 26.35 -20.12 -13.02
N LYS A 15 26.69 -20.19 -11.74
CA LYS A 15 26.00 -21.03 -10.77
C LYS A 15 24.61 -20.42 -10.68
N SER A 16 23.66 -21.06 -11.36
CA SER A 16 22.23 -20.77 -11.27
C SER A 16 21.93 -20.45 -9.81
N SER A 17 21.68 -19.16 -9.55
CA SER A 17 21.36 -18.70 -8.20
C SER A 17 20.14 -19.49 -7.80
N ARG A 18 20.31 -20.36 -6.80
CA ARG A 18 19.23 -21.19 -6.31
C ARG A 18 18.13 -20.22 -5.86
N SER A 19 17.04 -20.17 -6.64
CA SER A 19 15.79 -19.48 -6.35
C SER A 19 15.19 -20.05 -5.07
N ALA A 20 15.85 -19.81 -3.93
CA ALA A 20 15.24 -19.92 -2.63
C ALA A 20 14.37 -18.67 -2.50
N THR A 21 13.06 -18.91 -2.44
CA THR A 21 11.98 -17.92 -2.29
C THR A 21 12.42 -16.76 -1.41
N MET A 22 12.44 -15.52 -1.95
CA MET A 22 12.93 -14.32 -1.25
C MET A 22 12.37 -14.17 0.17
N LEU A 23 11.12 -14.61 0.39
CA LEU A 23 10.45 -14.65 1.69
C LEU A 23 11.15 -15.56 2.72
N SER A 24 11.71 -16.70 2.30
CA SER A 24 12.46 -17.60 3.17
C SER A 24 13.77 -16.96 3.65
N THR A 25 14.45 -16.24 2.75
CA THR A 25 15.67 -15.49 3.08
C THR A 25 15.37 -14.39 4.09
N VAL A 26 14.29 -13.61 3.89
CA VAL A 26 13.85 -12.57 4.84
C VAL A 26 13.45 -13.16 6.19
N GLY A 27 12.69 -14.27 6.20
CA GLY A 27 12.31 -14.95 7.44
C GLY A 27 13.50 -15.45 8.25
N ARG A 28 14.55 -15.94 7.59
CA ARG A 28 15.81 -16.34 8.23
C ARG A 28 16.57 -15.13 8.80
N GLN A 29 16.57 -13.99 8.11
CA GLN A 29 17.19 -12.75 8.59
C GLN A 29 16.48 -12.19 9.84
N LEU A 30 15.15 -12.22 9.86
CA LEU A 30 14.36 -11.78 11.02
C LEU A 30 14.63 -12.59 12.29
N ARG A 31 14.89 -13.90 12.17
CA ARG A 31 15.24 -14.77 13.30
C ARG A 31 16.66 -14.55 13.83
N ASN A 32 17.61 -14.28 12.94
CA ASN A 32 19.01 -14.09 13.30
C ASN A 32 19.31 -12.67 13.83
N HIS A 33 18.51 -11.68 13.42
CA HIS A 33 18.69 -10.28 13.79
C HIS A 33 17.35 -9.68 14.26
N PRO A 34 16.99 -9.80 15.56
CA PRO A 34 15.70 -9.33 16.08
C PRO A 34 15.53 -7.80 15.98
N ALA A 35 16.62 -7.04 15.88
CA ALA A 35 16.59 -5.60 15.66
C ALA A 35 15.93 -5.18 14.32
N LEU A 36 15.82 -6.11 13.35
CA LEU A 36 15.17 -5.83 12.06
C LEU A 36 13.64 -5.86 12.14
N ILE A 37 13.07 -6.55 13.13
CA ILE A 37 11.62 -6.70 13.30
C ILE A 37 10.91 -5.33 13.36
N PRO A 38 11.28 -4.37 14.23
CA PRO A 38 10.61 -3.07 14.27
C PRO A 38 10.73 -2.30 12.94
N LEU A 39 11.86 -2.41 12.25
CA LEU A 39 12.08 -1.75 10.96
C LEU A 39 11.11 -2.27 9.89
N PHE A 40 10.93 -3.59 9.78
CA PHE A 40 9.97 -4.18 8.85
C PHE A 40 8.52 -3.86 9.23
N ILE A 41 8.20 -3.72 10.51
CA ILE A 41 6.87 -3.29 10.97
C ILE A 41 6.57 -1.87 10.49
N PHE A 42 7.50 -0.92 10.63
CA PHE A 42 7.28 0.46 10.18
C PHE A 42 7.20 0.57 8.65
N ILE A 43 8.03 -0.18 7.93
CA ILE A 43 7.98 -0.18 6.46
C ILE A 43 6.68 -0.82 5.96
N GLY A 44 6.36 -2.03 6.45
CA GLY A 44 5.13 -2.73 6.08
C GLY A 44 3.90 -1.94 6.49
N GLY A 45 3.87 -1.45 7.73
CA GLY A 45 2.81 -0.62 8.25
C GLY A 45 2.63 0.67 7.45
N GLY A 46 3.71 1.35 7.08
CA GLY A 46 3.69 2.54 6.23
C GLY A 46 3.15 2.28 4.83
N CYS A 47 3.59 1.22 4.16
CA CYS A 47 3.08 0.81 2.86
C CYS A 47 1.58 0.46 2.91
N THR A 48 1.18 -0.38 3.88
CA THR A 48 -0.23 -0.76 4.05
C THR A 48 -1.09 0.46 4.37
N MET A 49 -0.68 1.31 5.31
CA MET A 49 -1.43 2.52 5.68
C MET A 49 -1.58 3.49 4.50
N SER A 50 -0.53 3.67 3.69
CA SER A 50 -0.58 4.55 2.51
C SER A 50 -1.55 4.03 1.46
N LEU A 51 -1.49 2.73 1.15
CA LEU A 51 -2.40 2.09 0.20
C LEU A 51 -3.85 2.14 0.68
N THR A 52 -4.10 1.81 1.95
CA THR A 52 -5.44 1.85 2.52
C THR A 52 -6.01 3.27 2.53
N TYR A 53 -5.19 4.27 2.85
CA TYR A 53 -5.65 5.67 2.85
C TYR A 53 -6.00 6.16 1.44
N LEU A 54 -5.17 5.84 0.45
CA LEU A 54 -5.46 6.15 -0.96
C LEU A 54 -6.73 5.46 -1.44
N ALA A 55 -6.91 4.16 -1.14
CA ALA A 55 -8.13 3.44 -1.49
C ALA A 55 -9.36 4.06 -0.85
N ARG A 56 -9.28 4.44 0.43
CA ARG A 56 -10.36 5.13 1.15
C ARG A 56 -10.69 6.48 0.53
N LEU A 57 -9.69 7.28 0.16
CA LEU A 57 -9.90 8.55 -0.52
C LEU A 57 -10.58 8.35 -1.88
N GLY A 58 -10.12 7.39 -2.68
CA GLY A 58 -10.74 7.09 -3.96
C GLY A 58 -12.20 6.68 -3.81
N LEU A 59 -12.53 5.83 -2.84
CA LEU A 59 -13.87 5.21 -2.76
C LEU A 59 -14.90 6.03 -1.98
N ARG A 60 -14.49 6.88 -1.04
CA ARG A 60 -15.41 7.60 -0.13
C ARG A 60 -15.34 9.11 -0.20
N ASN A 61 -14.44 9.68 -1.00
CA ASN A 61 -14.40 11.13 -1.18
C ASN A 61 -15.44 11.57 -2.22
N PRO A 62 -16.36 12.51 -1.91
CA PRO A 62 -17.37 12.98 -2.87
C PRO A 62 -16.80 13.67 -4.11
N ASP A 63 -15.54 14.10 -4.09
CA ASP A 63 -14.87 14.70 -5.24
C ASP A 63 -14.51 13.66 -6.32
N VAL A 64 -14.58 12.36 -5.99
CA VAL A 64 -14.23 11.27 -6.89
C VAL A 64 -15.50 10.55 -7.33
N CYS A 65 -15.82 10.65 -8.63
CA CYS A 65 -16.98 10.01 -9.22
C CYS A 65 -16.58 8.75 -10.02
N TRP A 66 -16.90 7.58 -9.47
CA TRP A 66 -16.74 6.29 -10.17
C TRP A 66 -17.98 5.91 -10.99
N ASP A 67 -19.17 6.26 -10.50
CA ASP A 67 -20.45 5.96 -11.15
C ASP A 67 -21.02 7.22 -11.81
N LYS A 68 -20.69 7.39 -13.10
CA LYS A 68 -21.14 8.54 -13.90
C LYS A 68 -22.60 8.46 -14.33
N THR A 69 -23.27 7.31 -14.17
CA THR A 69 -24.59 7.07 -14.77
C THR A 69 -25.70 7.16 -13.73
N ASN A 70 -25.57 6.45 -12.59
CA ASN A 70 -26.63 6.45 -11.58
C ASN A 70 -26.40 7.48 -10.47
N ASN A 71 -25.18 7.95 -10.31
CA ASN A 71 -24.83 8.93 -9.28
C ASN A 71 -23.71 9.88 -9.74
N PRO A 72 -23.95 10.64 -10.84
CA PRO A 72 -22.94 11.53 -11.42
C PRO A 72 -22.44 12.59 -10.43
N GLU A 73 -23.25 12.90 -9.42
CA GLU A 73 -22.99 13.89 -8.37
C GLU A 73 -22.92 13.19 -7.00
N PRO A 74 -21.75 12.71 -6.58
CA PRO A 74 -21.60 11.90 -5.38
C PRO A 74 -22.11 12.58 -4.09
N TRP A 75 -22.04 13.90 -4.05
CA TRP A 75 -22.48 14.73 -2.93
C TRP A 75 -23.99 14.71 -2.69
N ASN A 76 -24.82 14.36 -3.69
CA ASN A 76 -26.27 14.32 -3.52
C ASN A 76 -26.72 13.24 -2.51
N LYS A 77 -25.87 12.24 -2.24
CA LYS A 77 -26.15 11.20 -1.25
C LYS A 77 -25.61 11.51 0.15
N LEU A 78 -24.88 12.62 0.33
CA LEU A 78 -24.30 12.98 1.61
C LEU A 78 -25.31 13.77 2.45
N GLY A 79 -25.63 13.24 3.62
CA GLY A 79 -26.40 13.92 4.65
C GLY A 79 -25.55 14.89 5.49
N PRO A 80 -26.18 15.80 6.25
CA PRO A 80 -25.49 16.71 7.18
C PRO A 80 -24.68 15.97 8.25
N ASN A 81 -25.14 14.78 8.63
CA ASN A 81 -24.52 13.95 9.66
C ASN A 81 -23.43 13.03 9.10
N ASP A 82 -23.20 13.02 7.78
CA ASP A 82 -22.22 12.13 7.18
C ASP A 82 -20.80 12.68 7.34
N GLN A 83 -19.98 11.94 8.07
CA GLN A 83 -18.58 12.24 8.24
C GLN A 83 -17.76 11.62 7.09
N TYR A 84 -17.52 12.41 6.04
CA TYR A 84 -16.62 12.00 4.97
C TYR A 84 -15.12 12.17 5.32
N LYS A 85 -14.78 12.86 6.42
CA LYS A 85 -13.40 13.00 6.92
C LYS A 85 -12.98 11.78 7.73
N PHE A 86 -11.69 11.43 7.68
CA PHE A 86 -11.21 10.21 8.37
C PHE A 86 -11.33 10.33 9.89
N PHE A 87 -11.12 11.53 10.43
CA PHE A 87 -11.32 11.85 11.84
C PHE A 87 -12.09 13.16 12.00
N ALA A 88 -12.90 13.22 13.05
CA ALA A 88 -13.52 14.43 13.54
C ALA A 88 -12.96 14.73 14.93
N VAL A 89 -12.20 15.82 15.05
CA VAL A 89 -11.52 16.16 16.31
C VAL A 89 -12.46 16.94 17.23
N ASN A 90 -13.18 17.92 16.68
CA ASN A 90 -13.99 18.87 17.47
C ASN A 90 -15.47 18.93 17.03
N MET A 91 -15.86 18.17 16.01
CA MET A 91 -17.20 18.24 15.42
C MET A 91 -17.99 16.98 15.74
N ASP A 92 -19.15 17.16 16.36
CA ASP A 92 -20.12 16.09 16.57
C ASP A 92 -21.14 16.11 15.44
N TYR A 93 -20.95 15.18 14.50
CA TYR A 93 -21.80 15.10 13.31
C TYR A 93 -23.23 14.72 13.64
N SER A 94 -23.51 14.08 14.78
CA SER A 94 -24.87 13.70 15.17
C SER A 94 -25.78 14.90 15.49
N LYS A 95 -25.17 16.06 15.77
CA LYS A 95 -25.87 17.30 16.15
C LYS A 95 -26.06 18.25 14.96
N LEU A 96 -25.56 17.91 13.77
CA LEU A 96 -25.66 18.76 12.59
C LEU A 96 -27.08 18.71 12.03
N LYS A 97 -27.72 19.87 11.95
CA LYS A 97 -29.05 20.00 11.34
C LYS A 97 -28.90 20.37 9.86
N LYS A 98 -29.82 19.86 9.05
CA LYS A 98 -29.98 20.30 7.66
C LYS A 98 -30.51 21.72 7.67
N ASP A 99 -29.67 22.69 7.32
CA ASP A 99 -30.02 24.12 7.29
C ASP A 99 -30.77 24.53 6.02
N ARG A 100 -30.62 23.76 4.93
CA ARG A 100 -31.17 24.08 3.61
C ARG A 100 -32.24 23.07 3.16
N PRO A 101 -33.28 23.51 2.43
CA PRO A 101 -34.27 22.60 1.84
C PRO A 101 -33.61 21.63 0.85
N ASP A 102 -34.25 20.48 0.64
CA ASP A 102 -33.87 19.53 -0.40
C ASP A 102 -34.09 20.15 -1.80
N PHE A 103 -33.19 19.84 -2.74
CA PHE A 103 -33.26 20.25 -4.15
C PHE A 103 -33.75 19.09 -5.02
#